data_AF-A0A6M8W340-F1
#
_entry.id   AF-A0A6M8W340-F1
#
_cell.length_a   1.000
_cell.length_b   1.000
_cell.length_c   1.000
_cell.angle_alpha   90.00
_cell.angle_beta   90.00
_cell.angle_gamma   90.00
#
_symmetry.space_group_name_H-M   'P 1'
#
loop_
_entity.id
_entity.type
_entity.pdbx_description
1 polymer ?
#
loop_
_entity_poly.entity_id
_entity_poly.type
_entity_poly.pdbx_seq_one_letter_code
_entity_poly.pdbx_strand_id
1 'polypeptide(L)'
;MGFSIIEHRTKLKTEYTDFPQEKLRELKDRGEEITRNLEVPLVSYLGDTAAGPHLVRDDVRKSKIIISECTFFEPGHRGRANIGKHLHAADIAEWLRVAECEAMVLVHVSRRTHLGEARAQLFETLREEDARRVHFLMDHRNNKQRYEQQLAEATAGQPAS
;
A
#
# COMPACT_ATOMS: atom_id res chain seq x y z
N MET A 1 15.91 6.58 -2.16
CA MET A 1 16.10 5.25 -1.50
C MET A 1 14.79 4.89 -0.83
N GLY A 2 14.31 3.67 -1.04
CA GLY A 2 13.08 3.15 -0.44
C GLY A 2 13.33 1.84 0.31
N PHE A 3 12.36 1.38 1.09
CA PHE A 3 12.40 0.12 1.84
C PHE A 3 11.00 -0.49 1.96
N SER A 4 10.96 -1.81 2.18
CA SER A 4 9.73 -2.53 2.53
C SER A 4 9.90 -3.21 3.90
N ILE A 5 8.87 -3.16 4.72
CA ILE A 5 8.74 -3.92 5.96
C ILE A 5 7.96 -5.19 5.62
N ILE A 6 8.59 -6.34 5.80
CA ILE A 6 8.03 -7.65 5.45
C ILE A 6 7.91 -8.48 6.72
N GLU A 7 6.73 -9.04 6.94
CA GLU A 7 6.51 -10.04 7.98
C GLU A 7 6.78 -11.44 7.41
N HIS A 8 7.73 -12.14 8.02
CA HIS A 8 7.98 -13.55 7.69
C HIS A 8 7.12 -14.45 8.58
N ARG A 9 6.28 -15.25 7.95
CA ARG A 9 5.43 -16.24 8.62
C ARG A 9 5.84 -17.63 8.19
N THR A 10 5.89 -18.55 9.13
CA THR A 10 6.04 -19.97 8.84
C THR A 10 4.70 -20.64 9.09
N LYS A 11 4.16 -21.31 8.08
CA LYS A 11 2.91 -22.08 8.18
C LYS A 11 3.14 -23.51 7.80
N LEU A 12 2.31 -24.41 8.32
CA LEU A 12 2.30 -25.80 7.87
C LEU A 12 2.01 -25.85 6.36
N LYS A 13 2.69 -26.75 5.64
CA LYS A 13 2.40 -27.00 4.22
C LYS A 13 0.97 -27.53 4.08
N THR A 14 0.31 -27.16 3.00
CA THR A 14 -1.14 -27.39 2.84
C THR A 14 -1.48 -28.88 2.93
N GLU A 15 -0.62 -29.75 2.40
CA GLU A 15 -0.74 -31.21 2.43
C GLU A 15 -0.69 -31.83 3.84
N TYR A 16 -0.25 -31.09 4.85
CA TYR A 16 -0.16 -31.57 6.23
C TYR A 16 -1.18 -30.91 7.18
N THR A 17 -2.05 -30.02 6.68
CA THR A 17 -2.98 -29.22 7.51
C THR A 17 -3.90 -30.09 8.38
N ASP A 18 -4.33 -31.24 7.87
CA ASP A 18 -5.26 -32.15 8.54
C ASP A 18 -4.56 -33.33 9.26
N PHE A 19 -3.23 -33.31 9.33
CA PHE A 19 -2.49 -34.41 9.95
C PHE A 19 -2.56 -34.32 11.50
N PRO A 20 -2.70 -35.46 12.19
CA PRO A 20 -2.55 -35.50 13.65
C PRO A 20 -1.17 -35.00 14.10
N GLN A 21 -1.11 -34.38 15.28
CA GLN A 21 0.12 -33.79 15.83
C GLN A 21 1.25 -34.83 15.99
N GLU A 22 0.92 -36.06 16.35
CA GLU A 22 1.90 -37.16 16.46
C GLU A 22 2.59 -37.42 15.12
N LYS A 23 1.81 -37.50 14.03
CA LYS A 23 2.32 -37.72 12.67
C LYS A 23 3.18 -36.56 12.18
N LEU A 24 2.81 -35.32 12.53
CA LEU A 24 3.64 -34.13 12.25
C LEU A 24 4.99 -34.19 12.97
N ARG A 25 5.01 -34.69 14.21
CA ARG A 25 6.25 -34.86 14.97
C ARG A 25 7.15 -35.91 14.34
N GLU A 26 6.60 -37.07 13.95
CA GLU A 26 7.34 -38.11 13.24
C GLU A 26 7.94 -37.62 11.92
N LEU A 27 7.17 -36.83 11.14
CA LEU A 27 7.67 -36.21 9.91
C LEU A 27 8.86 -35.28 10.19
N LYS A 28 8.75 -34.45 11.22
CA LYS A 28 9.81 -33.53 11.63
C LYS A 28 11.04 -34.27 12.17
N ASP A 29 10.86 -35.32 12.96
CA ASP A 29 11.94 -36.15 13.53
C ASP A 29 12.70 -36.90 12.43
N ARG A 30 12.03 -37.21 11.30
CA ARG A 30 12.66 -37.74 10.07
C ARG A 30 13.37 -36.68 9.22
N GLY A 31 13.34 -35.41 9.63
CA GLY A 31 13.97 -34.30 8.93
C GLY A 31 13.17 -33.77 7.73
N GLU A 32 11.90 -34.15 7.59
CA GLU A 32 11.05 -33.63 6.51
C GLU A 32 10.65 -32.17 6.80
N GLU A 33 10.79 -31.30 5.80
CA GLU A 33 10.34 -29.91 5.90
C GLU A 33 8.81 -29.86 5.78
N ILE A 34 8.12 -29.79 6.93
CA ILE A 34 6.65 -29.77 7.00
C ILE A 34 6.05 -28.37 6.88
N THR A 35 6.87 -27.32 6.88
CA THR A 35 6.42 -25.92 6.85
C THR A 35 6.81 -25.20 5.56
N ARG A 36 6.05 -24.19 5.19
CA ARG A 36 6.38 -23.22 4.15
C ARG A 36 6.57 -21.84 4.77
N ASN A 37 7.48 -21.06 4.18
CA ASN A 37 7.64 -19.65 4.50
C ASN A 37 6.72 -18.81 3.62
N LEU A 38 6.16 -17.77 4.24
CA LEU A 38 5.31 -16.78 3.59
C LEU A 38 5.86 -15.42 3.94
N GLU A 39 6.06 -14.59 2.92
CA GLU A 39 6.41 -13.19 3.07
C GLU A 39 5.13 -12.38 2.92
N VAL A 40 4.81 -11.59 3.94
CA VAL A 40 3.65 -10.70 3.94
C VAL A 40 4.17 -9.26 3.98
N PRO A 41 4.24 -8.56 2.83
CA PRO A 41 4.64 -7.18 2.78
C PRO A 41 3.62 -6.31 3.55
N LEU A 42 4.08 -5.60 4.57
CA LEU A 42 3.22 -4.77 5.42
C LEU A 42 3.20 -3.32 4.93
N VAL A 43 4.38 -2.73 4.75
CA VAL A 43 4.53 -1.32 4.39
C VAL A 43 5.67 -1.17 3.40
N SER A 44 5.46 -0.42 2.33
CA SER A 44 6.52 -0.01 1.42
C SER A 44 6.64 1.50 1.36
N TYR A 45 7.83 2.03 1.62
CA TYR A 45 8.17 3.43 1.41
C TYR A 45 9.13 3.54 0.23
N LEU A 46 8.76 4.29 -0.81
CA LEU A 46 9.54 4.32 -2.04
C LEU A 46 10.59 5.44 -2.06
N GLY A 47 10.36 6.52 -1.31
CA GLY A 47 11.06 7.79 -1.50
C GLY A 47 10.80 8.37 -2.89
N ASP A 48 11.58 9.39 -3.28
CA ASP A 48 11.50 10.00 -4.60
C ASP A 48 11.89 9.00 -5.69
N THR A 49 11.04 8.86 -6.71
CA THR A 49 11.24 7.87 -7.78
C THR A 49 10.47 8.24 -9.05
N ALA A 50 10.93 7.72 -10.18
CA ALA A 50 10.20 7.78 -11.44
C ALA A 50 9.32 6.53 -11.63
N ALA A 51 8.36 6.58 -12.54
CA ALA A 51 7.60 5.40 -12.91
C ALA A 51 8.54 4.30 -13.46
N GLY A 52 8.34 3.05 -13.04
CA GLY A 52 9.16 1.94 -13.52
C GLY A 52 8.84 0.57 -12.91
N PRO A 53 9.57 -0.48 -13.32
CA PRO A 53 9.27 -1.88 -12.96
C PRO A 53 9.31 -2.17 -11.45
N HIS A 54 10.04 -1.37 -10.68
CA HIS A 54 10.14 -1.53 -9.23
C HIS A 54 8.80 -1.30 -8.51
N LEU A 55 7.88 -0.52 -9.11
CA LEU A 55 6.55 -0.26 -8.56
C LEU A 55 5.67 -1.53 -8.52
N VAL A 56 5.93 -2.50 -9.40
CA VAL A 56 5.11 -3.72 -9.54
C VAL A 56 5.77 -4.96 -8.95
N ARG A 57 6.91 -4.82 -8.27
CA ARG A 57 7.50 -5.92 -7.50
C ARG A 57 6.55 -6.37 -6.40
N ASP A 58 6.53 -7.65 -6.08
CA ASP A 58 5.60 -8.21 -5.10
C ASP A 58 5.75 -7.60 -3.69
N ASP A 59 6.99 -7.28 -3.28
CA ASP A 59 7.30 -6.62 -2.01
C ASP A 59 6.85 -5.15 -1.93
N VAL A 60 6.31 -4.60 -3.02
CA VAL A 60 5.75 -3.25 -3.09
C VAL A 60 4.26 -3.31 -3.45
N ARG A 61 3.93 -3.95 -4.58
CA ARG A 61 2.57 -4.04 -5.12
C ARG A 61 1.60 -4.73 -4.17
N LYS A 62 2.07 -5.71 -3.39
CA LYS A 62 1.27 -6.47 -2.42
C LYS A 62 1.38 -5.92 -0.99
N SER A 63 2.11 -4.83 -0.76
CA SER A 63 2.18 -4.20 0.55
C SER A 63 0.82 -3.67 0.96
N LYS A 64 0.41 -3.96 2.19
CA LYS A 64 -0.87 -3.45 2.73
C LYS A 64 -0.92 -1.93 2.67
N ILE A 65 0.19 -1.27 2.99
CA ILE A 65 0.33 0.18 2.89
C ILE A 65 1.47 0.52 1.95
N ILE A 66 1.20 1.38 0.97
CA ILE A 66 2.22 1.96 0.09
C ILE A 66 2.35 3.44 0.39
N ILE A 67 3.56 3.90 0.68
CA ILE A 67 3.89 5.31 0.87
C ILE A 67 4.77 5.72 -0.31
N SER A 68 4.23 6.57 -1.18
CA SER A 68 4.89 6.96 -2.42
C SER A 68 4.84 8.47 -2.61
N GLU A 69 5.85 9.01 -3.28
CA GLU A 69 5.80 10.39 -3.72
C GLU A 69 4.73 10.58 -4.80
N CYS A 70 4.19 11.80 -4.91
CA CYS A 70 3.53 12.24 -6.13
C CYS A 70 3.74 13.74 -6.24
N THR A 71 4.70 14.12 -7.06
CA THR A 71 5.17 15.51 -7.13
C THR A 71 4.31 16.38 -8.05
N PHE A 72 3.78 15.80 -9.14
CA PHE A 72 3.09 16.54 -10.21
C PHE A 72 1.67 16.04 -10.46
N PHE A 73 0.72 16.96 -10.69
CA PHE A 73 -0.70 16.63 -10.88
C PHE A 73 -1.30 17.19 -12.19
N GLU A 74 -0.79 18.33 -12.66
CA GLU A 74 -1.35 19.01 -13.84
C GLU A 74 -1.04 18.23 -15.13
N PRO A 75 -2.00 18.08 -16.07
CA PRO A 75 -1.84 17.25 -17.27
C PRO A 75 -0.57 17.54 -18.10
N GLY A 76 -0.13 18.80 -18.17
CA GLY A 76 1.08 19.21 -18.89
C GLY A 76 2.41 18.88 -18.18
N HIS A 77 2.38 18.36 -16.96
CA HIS A 77 3.56 18.16 -16.12
C HIS A 77 4.15 16.75 -16.19
N ARG A 78 3.58 15.81 -16.97
CA ARG A 78 4.18 14.47 -17.17
C ARG A 78 5.62 14.55 -17.70
N GLY A 79 5.90 15.46 -18.64
CA GLY A 79 7.27 15.67 -19.13
C GLY A 79 8.24 16.16 -18.05
N ARG A 80 7.77 17.05 -17.17
CA ARG A 80 8.56 17.55 -16.03
C ARG A 80 8.83 16.45 -14.99
N ALA A 81 7.85 15.61 -14.72
CA ALA A 81 7.99 14.45 -13.84
C ALA A 81 9.09 13.50 -14.34
N ASN A 82 9.07 13.16 -15.63
CA ASN A 82 10.07 12.29 -16.24
C ASN A 82 11.50 12.86 -16.24
N ILE A 83 11.64 14.17 -16.45
CA ILE A 83 12.94 14.86 -16.38
C ILE A 83 13.44 14.90 -14.93
N GLY A 84 12.56 15.25 -13.99
CA GLY A 84 12.88 15.35 -12.57
C GLY A 84 13.01 14.00 -11.85
N LYS A 85 12.68 12.88 -12.52
CA LYS A 85 12.62 11.53 -11.95
C LYS A 85 11.65 11.42 -10.76
N HIS A 86 10.47 12.02 -10.94
CA HIS A 86 9.36 12.01 -10.00
C HIS A 86 8.11 11.39 -10.61
N LEU A 87 7.10 11.12 -9.78
CA LEU A 87 5.81 10.60 -10.22
C LEU A 87 4.82 11.72 -10.57
N HIS A 88 4.00 11.44 -11.58
CA HIS A 88 2.80 12.20 -11.91
C HIS A 88 1.54 11.49 -11.38
N ALA A 89 0.46 12.23 -11.11
CA ALA A 89 -0.84 11.70 -10.69
C ALA A 89 -1.38 10.61 -11.63
N ALA A 90 -1.12 10.76 -12.92
CA ALA A 90 -1.47 9.75 -13.94
C ALA A 90 -0.70 8.43 -13.76
N ASP A 91 0.56 8.49 -13.33
CA ASP A 91 1.35 7.28 -13.05
C ASP A 91 0.81 6.57 -11.80
N ILE A 92 0.36 7.34 -10.80
CA ILE A 92 -0.36 6.80 -9.63
C ILE A 92 -1.67 6.12 -10.05
N ALA A 93 -2.47 6.75 -10.91
CA ALA A 93 -3.72 6.18 -11.41
C ALA A 93 -3.49 4.89 -12.20
N GLU A 94 -2.46 4.84 -13.03
CA GLU A 94 -2.05 3.63 -13.75
C GLU A 94 -1.58 2.53 -12.78
N TRP A 95 -0.79 2.89 -11.77
CA TRP A 95 -0.24 1.94 -10.80
C TRP A 95 -1.32 1.34 -9.88
N LEU A 96 -2.32 2.13 -9.47
CA LEU A 96 -3.42 1.67 -8.63
C LEU A 96 -4.21 0.51 -9.27
N ARG A 97 -4.22 0.39 -10.61
CA ARG A 97 -4.87 -0.74 -11.32
C ARG A 97 -4.28 -2.10 -10.95
N VAL A 98 -3.03 -2.14 -10.50
CA VAL A 98 -2.33 -3.39 -10.15
C VAL A 98 -1.87 -3.42 -8.70
N ALA A 99 -1.82 -2.28 -8.01
CA ALA A 99 -1.49 -2.22 -6.58
C ALA A 99 -2.61 -2.84 -5.74
N GLU A 100 -2.27 -3.82 -4.91
CA GLU A 100 -3.19 -4.55 -4.03
C GLU A 100 -3.28 -3.94 -2.63
N CYS A 101 -2.67 -2.76 -2.41
CA CYS A 101 -2.65 -2.11 -1.11
C CYS A 101 -4.04 -1.72 -0.60
N GLU A 102 -4.23 -1.87 0.71
CA GLU A 102 -5.39 -1.39 1.46
C GLU A 102 -5.38 0.14 1.56
N ALA A 103 -4.19 0.75 1.60
CA ALA A 103 -4.01 2.19 1.60
C ALA A 103 -2.74 2.63 0.83
N MET A 104 -2.88 3.69 0.03
CA MET A 104 -1.77 4.41 -0.59
C MET A 104 -1.67 5.81 -0.01
N VAL A 105 -0.56 6.13 0.63
CA VAL A 105 -0.27 7.45 1.21
C VAL A 105 0.67 8.22 0.28
N LEU A 106 0.15 9.26 -0.33
CA LEU A 106 0.90 10.18 -1.17
C LEU A 106 1.62 11.23 -0.31
N VAL A 107 2.92 11.33 -0.53
CA VAL A 107 3.82 12.31 0.08
C VAL A 107 4.46 13.18 -0.99
N HIS A 108 5.27 14.16 -0.56
CA HIS A 108 6.12 14.94 -1.46
C HIS A 108 5.39 15.68 -2.59
N VAL A 109 4.17 16.16 -2.30
CA VAL A 109 3.45 17.07 -3.20
C VAL A 109 4.27 18.34 -3.40
N SER A 110 4.42 18.77 -4.65
CA SER A 110 5.10 20.04 -4.96
C SER A 110 4.51 21.20 -4.17
N ARG A 111 5.38 21.99 -3.53
CA ARG A 111 4.99 23.22 -2.80
C ARG A 111 4.29 24.27 -3.68
N ARG A 112 4.39 24.13 -5.01
CA ARG A 112 3.76 25.03 -5.98
C ARG A 112 2.32 24.64 -6.32
N THR A 113 1.86 23.48 -5.85
CA THR A 113 0.53 22.95 -6.16
C THR A 113 -0.32 23.02 -4.90
N HIS A 114 -1.49 23.65 -5.00
CA HIS A 114 -2.42 23.70 -3.88
C HIS A 114 -3.01 22.30 -3.64
N LEU A 115 -3.06 21.86 -2.38
CA LEU A 115 -3.43 20.48 -2.05
C LEU A 115 -4.84 20.11 -2.50
N GLY A 116 -5.78 21.07 -2.43
CA GLY A 116 -7.14 20.86 -2.92
C GLY A 116 -7.19 20.62 -4.43
N GLU A 117 -6.33 21.30 -5.20
CA GLU A 117 -6.24 21.12 -6.65
C GLU A 117 -5.57 19.79 -6.99
N ALA A 118 -4.48 19.43 -6.30
CA ALA A 118 -3.83 18.14 -6.44
C ALA A 118 -4.81 16.97 -6.21
N ARG A 119 -5.62 17.08 -5.14
CA ARG A 119 -6.65 16.09 -4.82
C ARG A 119 -7.73 16.02 -5.89
N ALA A 120 -8.25 17.18 -6.34
CA ALA A 120 -9.26 17.22 -7.39
C ALA A 120 -8.74 16.56 -8.68
N GLN A 121 -7.57 16.97 -9.16
CA GLN A 121 -6.95 16.44 -10.38
C GLN A 121 -6.69 14.94 -10.30
N LEU A 122 -6.17 14.44 -9.17
CA LEU A 122 -5.97 13.01 -9.01
C LEU A 122 -7.32 12.28 -9.01
N PHE A 123 -8.29 12.73 -8.19
CA PHE A 123 -9.54 12.00 -7.99
C PHE A 123 -10.47 12.04 -9.21
N GLU A 124 -10.35 13.02 -10.09
CA GLU A 124 -11.00 13.02 -11.41
C GLU A 124 -10.54 11.85 -12.30
N THR A 125 -9.33 11.33 -12.08
CA THR A 125 -8.77 10.22 -12.86
C THR A 125 -8.94 8.84 -12.21
N LEU A 126 -9.29 8.80 -10.92
CA LEU A 126 -9.40 7.56 -10.16
C LEU A 126 -10.81 6.98 -10.22
N ARG A 127 -10.89 5.65 -10.17
CA ARG A 127 -12.14 4.94 -9.88
C ARG A 127 -12.52 5.17 -8.42
N GLU A 128 -13.81 5.10 -8.10
CA GLU A 128 -14.30 5.34 -6.74
C GLU A 128 -13.62 4.43 -5.70
N GLU A 129 -13.42 3.16 -6.04
CA GLU A 129 -12.71 2.19 -5.19
C GLU A 129 -11.25 2.58 -4.92
N ASP A 130 -10.56 3.11 -5.94
CA ASP A 130 -9.17 3.55 -5.82
C ASP A 130 -9.09 4.86 -5.02
N ALA A 131 -10.01 5.79 -5.24
CA ALA A 131 -10.06 7.06 -4.52
C ALA A 131 -10.25 6.88 -3.00
N ARG A 132 -11.01 5.86 -2.58
CA ARG A 132 -11.26 5.57 -1.15
C ARG A 132 -10.01 5.16 -0.37
N ARG A 133 -9.03 4.56 -1.05
CA ARG A 133 -7.79 4.06 -0.44
C ARG A 133 -6.57 4.97 -0.66
N VAL A 134 -6.73 6.12 -1.33
CA VAL A 134 -5.66 7.08 -1.54
C VAL A 134 -5.77 8.23 -0.55
N HIS A 135 -4.66 8.55 0.12
CA HIS A 135 -4.59 9.57 1.16
C HIS A 135 -3.39 10.49 0.94
N PHE A 136 -3.56 11.78 1.17
CA PHE A 136 -2.46 12.74 1.14
C PHE A 136 -1.94 12.94 2.56
N LEU A 137 -0.65 12.70 2.81
CA LEU A 137 -0.08 12.82 4.15
C LEU A 137 -0.27 14.23 4.73
N MET A 138 -0.12 15.25 3.89
CA MET A 138 -0.17 16.66 4.31
C MET A 138 -1.61 17.22 4.44
N ASP A 139 -2.64 16.42 4.15
CA ASP A 139 -4.04 16.86 4.21
C ASP A 139 -4.61 16.72 5.63
N HIS A 140 -4.14 17.57 6.54
CA HIS A 140 -4.52 17.49 7.96
C HIS A 140 -6.05 17.51 8.15
N ARG A 141 -6.77 18.36 7.41
CA ARG A 141 -8.22 18.53 7.55
C ARG A 141 -8.97 17.25 7.21
N ASN A 142 -8.75 16.69 6.02
CA ASN A 142 -9.46 15.47 5.60
C ASN A 142 -9.00 14.26 6.42
N ASN A 143 -7.72 14.17 6.77
CA ASN A 143 -7.21 13.07 7.60
C ASN A 143 -7.81 13.09 9.01
N LYS A 144 -7.93 14.27 9.63
CA LYS A 144 -8.57 14.42 10.94
C LYS A 144 -10.05 14.01 10.88
N GLN A 145 -10.80 14.51 9.90
CA GLN A 145 -12.21 14.16 9.72
C GLN A 145 -12.40 12.65 9.53
N ARG A 146 -11.57 12.01 8.69
CA ARG A 146 -11.60 10.56 8.49
C ARG A 146 -11.31 9.80 9.78
N TYR A 147 -10.30 10.23 10.53
CA TYR A 147 -9.96 9.61 11.82
C TYR A 147 -11.12 9.71 12.81
N GLU A 148 -11.73 10.89 12.95
CA GLU A 148 -12.88 11.10 13.83
C GLU A 148 -14.08 10.22 13.44
N GLN A 149 -14.35 10.09 12.14
CA GLN A 149 -15.38 9.19 11.63
C GLN A 149 -15.08 7.71 11.98
N GLN A 150 -13.85 7.26 11.74
CA GLN A 150 -13.42 5.90 12.08
C GLN A 150 -13.53 5.62 13.59
N LEU A 151 -13.20 6.61 14.41
CA LEU A 151 -13.32 6.53 15.87
C LEU A 151 -14.79 6.35 16.30
N ALA A 152 -15.69 7.13 15.70
CA ALA A 152 -17.13 7.08 15.97
C ALA A 152 -17.72 5.72 15.54
N GLU A 153 -17.39 5.23 14.35
CA GLU A 153 -17.82 3.93 13.82
C GLU A 153 -17.32 2.77 14.71
N ALA A 154 -16.06 2.80 15.13
CA ALA A 154 -15.49 1.79 16.03
C ALA A 154 -16.16 1.79 17.42
N THR A 155 -16.53 2.96 17.93
CA THR A 155 -17.20 3.10 19.23
C THR A 155 -18.67 2.64 19.16
N ALA A 156 -19.37 2.95 18.08
CA ALA A 156 -20.75 2.55 17.86
C ALA A 156 -20.91 1.03 17.61
N GLY A 157 -19.87 0.37 17.10
CA GLY A 157 -19.86 -1.07 16.82
C GLY A 157 -19.50 -1.96 18.02
N GLN A 158 -19.16 -1.41 19.18
CA GLN A 158 -18.93 -2.19 20.40
C GLN A 158 -20.27 -2.46 21.10
N PRO A 159 -20.74 -3.72 21.22
CA PRO A 159 -21.89 -4.01 22.07
C PRO A 159 -21.54 -3.62 23.51
N ALA A 160 -22.47 -2.92 24.18
CA ALA A 160 -22.32 -2.59 25.60
C ALA A 160 -22.08 -3.89 26.38
N SER A 161 -20.90 -4.00 26.97
CA SER A 161 -20.47 -5.11 27.84
C SER A 161 -21.32 -5.20 29.10
#